data_AF-A0A843J0T2-F1
#
_entry.id   AF-A0A843J0T2-F1
#
_cell.length_a   1.000
_cell.length_b   1.000
_cell.length_c   1.000
_cell.angle_alpha   90.00
_cell.angle_beta   90.00
_cell.angle_gamma   90.00
#
_symmetry.space_group_name_H-M   'P 1'
#
loop_
_entity.id
_entity.type
_entity.pdbx_description
1 polymer ?
#
loop_
_entity_poly.entity_id
_entity_poly.type
_entity_poly.pdbx_seq_one_letter_code
_entity_poly.pdbx_strand_id
1 'polypeptide(L)'
;MKFSAKEFRDLAKSDFEAAWHKGAEIMETVPVADRYPRNVIRRAKKHPVAETIQRLREAYLMMGFDEARVPVFIDENEVYKQFGPEASAVLDRVFYIGGLPRPNVGIGKKQLDGIAKIIGHPVDAETEENLRKTLHAYKKSEIDGDELTHELAVVLNTDDGLVVNILEDVFPEFKELVPESSRITLRSHMTSGWFMSLGAMWDKMPLPIRMFAIDRCFRREQEEGPTRLMTYHSASCIIAGEGVSVEDGKAVAAGLLSAFGFTDFEFRPDDKRSKYYIPDTQTEVYAKHPTHGWVEVATFGMYSPHSLAAYGVEIPVMNLGLGVERLAMIEYGAEDVRAMTHPQFFPQTFSDLELARAVSLKEEPRTQIGVDIAAAIAKTAREHFDAPSPCEFLACDVDMGFGCRVKAYVYEDEENSKLLGPAALNDVFVSEGKILGLPDTPSYKKQRD
;
A
#
# COMPACT_ATOMS: atom_id res chain seq x y z
N MET A 1 4.76 -18.77 36.03
CA MET A 1 6.03 -18.96 36.79
C MET A 1 6.77 -20.26 36.41
N LYS A 2 8.07 -20.37 36.68
CA LYS A 2 8.80 -21.65 36.59
C LYS A 2 8.34 -22.60 37.71
N PHE A 3 8.26 -23.90 37.44
CA PHE A 3 7.90 -24.92 38.44
C PHE A 3 8.99 -26.01 38.56
N SER A 4 9.00 -26.73 39.69
CA SER A 4 9.95 -27.81 39.95
C SER A 4 9.46 -29.13 39.35
N ALA A 5 10.10 -29.59 38.28
CA ALA A 5 9.76 -30.85 37.65
C ALA A 5 10.00 -32.07 38.57
N LYS A 6 10.88 -31.96 39.56
CA LYS A 6 11.10 -33.04 40.55
C LYS A 6 9.92 -33.15 41.50
N GLU A 7 9.46 -32.02 42.06
CA GLU A 7 8.35 -31.98 43.01
C GLU A 7 7.05 -32.49 42.39
N PHE A 8 6.70 -32.05 41.18
CA PHE A 8 5.50 -32.54 40.49
C PHE A 8 5.59 -34.04 40.16
N ARG A 9 6.78 -34.56 39.79
CA ARG A 9 6.99 -36.00 39.57
C ARG A 9 6.85 -36.82 40.84
N ASP A 10 7.36 -36.31 41.96
CA ASP A 10 7.29 -37.01 43.23
C ASP A 10 5.86 -36.97 43.81
N LEU A 11 5.17 -35.83 43.71
CA LEU A 11 3.76 -35.69 44.10
C LEU A 11 2.84 -36.58 43.25
N ALA A 12 3.05 -36.64 41.93
CA ALA A 12 2.23 -37.47 41.04
C ALA A 12 2.36 -38.97 41.31
N LYS A 13 3.48 -39.44 41.88
CA LYS A 13 3.65 -40.85 42.29
C LYS A 13 2.84 -41.21 43.52
N SER A 14 2.62 -40.26 44.43
CA SER A 14 1.84 -40.46 45.65
C SER A 14 0.36 -40.14 45.46
N ASP A 15 0.05 -39.06 44.75
CA ASP A 15 -1.29 -38.55 44.49
C ASP A 15 -1.30 -37.77 43.17
N PHE A 16 -1.75 -38.44 42.12
CA PHE A 16 -1.81 -37.87 40.77
C PHE A 16 -2.81 -36.71 40.68
N GLU A 17 -3.98 -36.83 41.33
CA GLU A 17 -5.03 -35.80 41.28
C GLU A 17 -4.57 -34.53 42.00
N ALA A 18 -3.93 -34.65 43.17
CA ALA A 18 -3.34 -33.50 43.85
C ALA A 18 -2.25 -32.82 43.02
N ALA A 19 -1.39 -33.60 42.34
CA ALA A 19 -0.39 -33.05 41.43
C ALA A 19 -1.01 -32.32 40.24
N TRP A 20 -2.10 -32.87 39.67
CA TRP A 20 -2.81 -32.27 38.56
C TRP A 20 -3.51 -30.96 38.96
N HIS A 21 -4.24 -30.96 40.09
CA HIS A 21 -4.89 -29.75 40.62
C HIS A 21 -3.90 -28.65 40.99
N LYS A 22 -2.73 -29.01 41.54
CA LYS A 22 -1.65 -28.06 41.84
C LYS A 22 -1.09 -27.39 40.59
N GLY A 23 -1.29 -28.00 39.41
CA GLY A 23 -0.88 -27.42 38.13
C GLY A 23 -1.47 -26.02 37.87
N ALA A 24 -2.63 -25.69 38.44
CA ALA A 24 -3.22 -24.35 38.29
C ALA A 24 -2.33 -23.23 38.88
N GLU A 25 -1.51 -23.52 39.90
CA GLU A 25 -0.63 -22.54 40.57
C GLU A 25 0.51 -22.03 39.69
N ILE A 26 0.85 -22.75 38.61
CA ILE A 26 1.93 -22.34 37.70
C ILE A 26 1.50 -21.18 36.78
N MET A 27 0.19 -21.03 36.59
CA MET A 27 -0.43 -20.02 35.75
C MET A 27 -0.57 -18.71 36.53
N GLU A 28 0.02 -17.65 35.99
CA GLU A 28 -0.16 -16.31 36.55
C GLU A 28 -1.49 -15.72 36.08
N THR A 29 -2.06 -14.84 36.91
CA THR A 29 -3.21 -14.03 36.49
C THR A 29 -2.77 -13.10 35.37
N VAL A 30 -3.32 -13.29 34.18
CA VAL A 30 -2.97 -12.50 33.00
C VAL A 30 -3.64 -11.11 33.08
N PRO A 31 -2.94 -9.99 32.86
CA PRO A 31 -3.55 -8.68 32.71
C PRO A 31 -4.62 -8.65 31.60
N VAL A 32 -5.66 -7.83 31.74
CA VAL A 32 -6.72 -7.62 30.75
C VAL A 32 -6.17 -7.20 29.39
N ALA A 33 -5.14 -6.33 29.35
CA ALA A 33 -4.46 -5.96 28.10
C ALA A 33 -3.88 -7.18 27.36
N ASP A 34 -3.44 -8.20 28.09
CA ASP A 34 -2.79 -9.40 27.57
C ASP A 34 -3.76 -10.58 27.36
N ARG A 35 -5.06 -10.37 27.60
CA ARG A 35 -6.11 -11.36 27.33
C ARG A 35 -6.66 -11.21 25.92
N TYR A 36 -7.10 -12.32 25.33
CA TYR A 36 -7.89 -12.30 24.10
C TYR A 36 -9.23 -11.54 24.33
N PRO A 37 -9.72 -10.71 23.39
CA PRO A 37 -9.23 -10.52 22.02
C PRO A 37 -8.06 -9.53 21.85
N ARG A 38 -7.72 -8.74 22.88
CA ARG A 38 -6.68 -7.68 22.83
C ARG A 38 -5.28 -8.22 22.52
N ASN A 39 -4.91 -9.34 23.13
CA ASN A 39 -3.69 -10.05 22.80
C ASN A 39 -3.86 -10.82 21.49
N VAL A 40 -3.23 -10.30 20.42
CA VAL A 40 -3.32 -10.86 19.08
C VAL A 40 -1.94 -10.96 18.44
N ILE A 41 -1.71 -12.09 17.78
CA ILE A 41 -0.60 -12.23 16.84
C ILE A 41 -1.05 -11.60 15.52
N ARG A 42 -0.59 -10.38 15.24
CA ARG A 42 -0.94 -9.66 14.02
C ARG A 42 -0.24 -10.29 12.81
N ARG A 43 -1.01 -10.64 11.78
CA ARG A 43 -0.48 -10.92 10.44
C ARG A 43 -0.33 -9.63 9.65
N ALA A 44 0.79 -9.46 8.96
CA ALA A 44 0.95 -8.36 8.00
C ALA A 44 -0.07 -8.51 6.85
N LYS A 45 -0.66 -7.39 6.43
CA LYS A 45 -1.64 -7.35 5.33
C LYS A 45 -0.87 -7.17 4.01
N LYS A 46 -1.19 -7.97 2.99
CA LYS A 46 -0.71 -7.79 1.61
C LYS A 46 -1.54 -6.71 0.94
N HIS A 47 -0.94 -5.90 0.08
CA HIS A 47 -1.69 -4.93 -0.73
C HIS A 47 -2.36 -5.66 -1.90
N PRO A 48 -3.67 -5.49 -2.16
CA PRO A 48 -4.40 -6.22 -3.20
C PRO A 48 -3.71 -6.21 -4.57
N VAL A 49 -3.38 -5.00 -5.07
CA VAL A 49 -2.69 -4.85 -6.37
C VAL A 49 -1.32 -5.54 -6.39
N ALA A 50 -0.52 -5.44 -5.33
CA ALA A 50 0.81 -6.05 -5.29
C ALA A 50 0.74 -7.58 -5.23
N GLU A 51 -0.24 -8.13 -4.51
CA GLU A 51 -0.52 -9.56 -4.48
C GLU A 51 -0.92 -10.06 -5.88
N THR A 52 -1.85 -9.36 -6.54
CA THR A 52 -2.30 -9.71 -7.90
C THR A 52 -1.15 -9.63 -8.91
N ILE A 53 -0.25 -8.64 -8.81
CA ILE A 53 0.98 -8.57 -9.65
C ILE A 53 1.85 -9.82 -9.44
N GLN A 54 2.13 -10.19 -8.19
CA GLN A 54 2.97 -11.34 -7.90
C GLN A 54 2.35 -12.64 -8.43
N ARG A 55 1.04 -12.81 -8.26
CA ARG A 55 0.31 -13.97 -8.80
C ARG A 55 0.32 -14.01 -10.32
N LEU A 56 0.13 -12.87 -10.99
CA LEU A 56 0.21 -12.77 -12.46
C LEU A 56 1.63 -13.10 -12.95
N ARG A 57 2.65 -12.64 -12.23
CA ARG A 57 4.05 -12.95 -12.53
C ARG A 57 4.31 -14.45 -12.46
N GLU A 58 3.85 -15.11 -11.40
CA GLU A 58 3.94 -16.56 -11.25
C GLU A 58 3.18 -17.30 -12.37
N ALA A 59 1.97 -16.83 -12.73
CA ALA A 59 1.18 -17.42 -13.82
C ALA A 59 1.91 -17.36 -15.17
N TYR A 60 2.48 -16.22 -15.55
CA TYR A 60 3.26 -16.11 -16.79
C TYR A 60 4.50 -17.01 -16.79
N LEU A 61 5.24 -17.05 -15.69
CA LEU A 61 6.43 -17.91 -15.56
C LEU A 61 6.06 -19.40 -15.70
N MET A 62 4.97 -19.82 -15.07
CA MET A 62 4.47 -21.20 -15.19
C MET A 62 4.00 -21.56 -16.62
N MET A 63 3.59 -20.56 -17.40
CA MET A 63 3.21 -20.72 -18.81
C MET A 63 4.41 -20.69 -19.77
N GLY A 64 5.63 -20.53 -19.25
CA GLY A 64 6.87 -20.53 -20.05
C GLY A 64 7.13 -19.20 -20.78
N PHE A 65 6.70 -18.08 -20.21
CA PHE A 65 7.10 -16.75 -20.67
C PHE A 65 8.31 -16.25 -19.88
N ASP A 66 9.27 -15.65 -20.59
CA ASP A 66 10.42 -14.99 -19.98
C ASP A 66 10.04 -13.58 -19.50
N GLU A 67 10.47 -13.22 -18.29
CA GLU A 67 10.20 -11.90 -17.70
C GLU A 67 11.11 -10.83 -18.32
N ALA A 68 10.52 -9.74 -18.79
CA ALA A 68 11.22 -8.63 -19.44
C ALA A 68 10.94 -7.29 -18.75
N ARG A 69 11.79 -6.30 -19.05
CA ARG A 69 11.55 -4.89 -18.76
C ARG A 69 11.54 -4.13 -20.07
N VAL A 70 10.47 -3.39 -20.33
CA VAL A 70 10.32 -2.60 -21.56
C VAL A 70 10.40 -1.09 -21.25
N PRO A 71 10.84 -0.24 -22.18
CA PRO A 71 10.97 1.20 -21.96
C PRO A 71 9.67 1.85 -21.48
N VAL A 72 9.78 2.76 -20.51
CA VAL A 72 8.65 3.54 -19.94
C VAL A 72 8.53 4.90 -20.62
N PHE A 73 9.67 5.57 -20.80
CA PHE A 73 9.79 6.84 -21.50
C PHE A 73 9.88 6.56 -23.00
N ILE A 74 8.97 7.16 -23.76
CA ILE A 74 8.78 6.91 -25.19
C ILE A 74 8.85 8.24 -25.93
N ASP A 75 9.76 8.38 -26.88
CA ASP A 75 9.76 9.53 -27.79
C ASP A 75 8.47 9.53 -28.62
N GLU A 76 7.84 10.70 -28.82
CA GLU A 76 6.58 10.78 -29.57
C GLU A 76 6.66 10.16 -30.97
N ASN A 77 7.85 10.16 -31.61
CA ASN A 77 8.06 9.54 -32.92
C ASN A 77 7.85 8.02 -32.90
N GLU A 78 8.09 7.36 -31.76
CA GLU A 78 7.81 5.92 -31.64
C GLU A 78 6.30 5.64 -31.68
N VAL A 79 5.49 6.56 -31.15
CA VAL A 79 4.02 6.48 -31.27
C VAL A 79 3.59 6.66 -32.72
N TYR A 80 4.20 7.59 -33.46
CA TYR A 80 3.97 7.76 -34.90
C TYR A 80 4.36 6.52 -35.72
N LYS A 81 5.48 5.85 -35.41
CA LYS A 81 5.86 4.59 -36.08
C LYS A 81 4.83 3.47 -35.84
N GLN A 82 4.19 3.45 -34.68
CA GLN A 82 3.26 2.39 -34.27
C GLN A 82 1.85 2.61 -34.82
N PHE A 83 1.34 3.85 -34.71
CA PHE A 83 -0.05 4.20 -35.02
C PHE A 83 -0.22 4.94 -36.35
N GLY A 84 0.88 5.36 -37.00
CA GLY A 84 0.84 6.14 -38.22
C GLY A 84 0.07 7.46 -38.01
N PRO A 85 -0.83 7.85 -38.94
CA PRO A 85 -1.61 9.08 -38.82
C PRO A 85 -2.54 9.15 -37.59
N GLU A 86 -2.93 8.01 -37.01
CA GLU A 86 -3.78 7.95 -35.80
C GLU A 86 -3.02 8.43 -34.54
N ALA A 87 -1.68 8.47 -34.59
CA ALA A 87 -0.85 8.87 -33.46
C ALA A 87 -1.23 10.25 -32.88
N SER A 88 -1.66 11.20 -33.71
CA SER A 88 -2.08 12.54 -33.25
C SER A 88 -3.27 12.50 -32.28
N ALA A 89 -4.18 11.54 -32.44
CA ALA A 89 -5.29 11.32 -31.52
C ALA A 89 -4.84 10.54 -30.27
N VAL A 90 -3.89 9.61 -30.42
CA VAL A 90 -3.36 8.82 -29.31
C VAL A 90 -2.47 9.64 -28.38
N LEU A 91 -1.75 10.62 -28.91
CA LEU A 91 -0.90 11.52 -28.13
C LEU A 91 -1.70 12.48 -27.23
N ASP A 92 -3.00 12.68 -27.46
CA ASP A 92 -3.86 13.46 -26.56
C ASP A 92 -4.00 12.82 -25.16
N ARG A 93 -3.96 11.48 -25.11
CA ARG A 93 -4.12 10.69 -23.88
C ARG A 93 -2.81 10.27 -23.21
N VAL A 94 -1.66 10.78 -23.65
CA VAL A 94 -0.35 10.52 -23.01
C VAL A 94 0.10 11.71 -22.19
N PHE A 95 0.98 11.47 -21.22
CA PHE A 95 1.67 12.54 -20.50
C PHE A 95 3.00 12.83 -21.17
N TYR A 96 3.24 14.10 -21.51
CA TYR A 96 4.56 14.58 -21.90
C TYR A 96 5.38 14.92 -20.66
N ILE A 97 6.68 14.67 -20.73
CA ILE A 97 7.62 14.98 -19.66
C ILE A 97 8.07 16.43 -19.80
N GLY A 98 7.84 17.21 -18.76
CA GLY A 98 8.39 18.55 -18.61
C GLY A 98 9.42 18.63 -17.49
N GLY A 99 10.33 19.58 -17.60
CA GLY A 99 11.33 19.88 -16.58
C GLY A 99 11.53 21.40 -16.45
N LEU A 100 11.99 21.85 -15.29
CA LEU A 100 12.36 23.25 -15.13
C LEU A 100 13.70 23.50 -15.85
N PRO A 101 13.80 24.52 -16.71
CA PRO A 101 15.09 24.93 -17.25
C PRO A 101 15.97 25.49 -16.12
N ARG A 102 17.30 25.44 -16.28
CA ARG A 102 18.20 26.10 -15.34
C ARG A 102 18.05 27.63 -15.49
N PRO A 103 17.91 28.39 -14.40
CA PRO A 103 17.69 29.82 -14.45
C PRO A 103 18.91 30.54 -15.02
N ASN A 104 18.66 31.56 -15.84
CA ASN A 104 19.73 32.41 -16.35
C ASN A 104 19.97 33.58 -15.40
N VAL A 105 20.80 33.34 -14.38
CA VAL A 105 21.04 34.31 -13.31
C VAL A 105 22.25 35.19 -13.63
N GLY A 106 22.04 36.51 -13.61
CA GLY A 106 23.10 37.50 -13.72
C GLY A 106 23.46 38.09 -12.37
N ILE A 107 24.75 38.09 -12.01
CA ILE A 107 25.23 38.83 -10.83
C ILE A 107 25.53 40.26 -11.25
N GLY A 108 24.67 41.19 -10.82
CA GLY A 108 24.87 42.63 -10.94
C GLY A 108 25.03 43.27 -9.56
N LYS A 109 25.26 44.59 -9.55
CA LYS A 109 25.42 45.37 -8.30
C LYS A 109 24.23 45.22 -7.36
N LYS A 110 23.00 45.21 -7.90
CA LYS A 110 21.77 45.02 -7.11
C LYS A 110 21.74 43.68 -6.38
N GLN A 111 22.19 42.60 -7.04
CA GLN A 111 22.24 41.27 -6.45
C GLN A 111 23.30 41.19 -5.35
N LEU A 112 24.49 41.74 -5.59
CA LEU A 112 25.57 41.79 -4.58
C LEU A 112 25.17 42.62 -3.35
N ASP A 113 24.51 43.77 -3.55
CA ASP A 113 23.99 44.59 -2.45
C ASP A 113 22.93 43.85 -1.64
N GLY A 114 22.07 43.07 -2.31
CA GLY A 114 21.06 42.20 -1.68
C GLY A 114 21.68 41.08 -0.85
N ILE A 115 22.67 40.39 -1.41
CA ILE A 115 23.43 39.33 -0.71
C ILE A 115 24.12 39.90 0.52
N ALA A 116 24.85 41.01 0.36
CA ALA A 116 25.57 41.66 1.46
C ALA A 116 24.64 42.07 2.61
N LYS A 117 23.42 42.51 2.29
CA LYS A 117 22.39 42.84 3.28
C LYS A 117 21.93 41.62 4.08
N ILE A 118 21.85 40.45 3.45
CA ILE A 118 21.39 39.19 4.09
C ILE A 118 22.51 38.56 4.93
N ILE A 119 23.74 38.48 4.41
CA ILE A 119 24.88 37.88 5.13
C ILE A 119 25.52 38.81 6.15
N GLY A 120 25.22 40.11 6.10
CA GLY A 120 25.69 41.10 7.08
C GLY A 120 27.10 41.63 6.86
N HIS A 121 27.76 41.27 5.74
CA HIS A 121 29.08 41.77 5.35
C HIS A 121 29.16 41.97 3.82
N PRO A 122 30.03 42.88 3.33
CA PRO A 122 30.21 43.06 1.90
C PRO A 122 30.78 41.79 1.23
N VAL A 123 30.38 41.56 -0.02
CA VAL A 123 30.94 40.52 -0.89
C VAL A 123 32.19 41.10 -1.56
N ASP A 124 33.36 40.48 -1.35
CA ASP A 124 34.59 40.91 -2.00
C ASP A 124 34.70 40.40 -3.45
N ALA A 125 35.71 40.88 -4.19
CA ALA A 125 35.87 40.55 -5.61
C ALA A 125 36.18 39.06 -5.86
N GLU A 126 36.82 38.38 -4.91
CA GLU A 126 37.13 36.95 -5.01
C GLU A 126 35.86 36.10 -4.81
N THR A 127 35.07 36.45 -3.80
CA THR A 127 33.78 35.84 -3.49
C THR A 127 32.78 36.07 -4.62
N GLU A 128 32.74 37.28 -5.20
CA GLU A 128 31.91 37.58 -6.37
C GLU A 128 32.27 36.68 -7.56
N GLU A 129 33.56 36.53 -7.86
CA GLU A 129 34.02 35.69 -8.97
C GLU A 129 33.70 34.21 -8.74
N ASN A 130 33.88 33.72 -7.51
CA ASN A 130 33.51 32.35 -7.15
C ASN A 130 32.00 32.13 -7.22
N LEU A 131 31.19 33.10 -6.78
CA LEU A 131 29.73 33.04 -6.88
C LEU A 131 29.27 32.97 -8.35
N ARG A 132 29.90 33.75 -9.24
CA ARG A 132 29.66 33.68 -10.70
C ARG A 132 30.00 32.30 -11.25
N LYS A 133 31.13 31.71 -10.85
CA LYS A 133 31.53 30.37 -11.29
C LYS A 133 30.54 29.30 -10.82
N THR A 134 30.11 29.35 -9.56
CA THR A 134 29.14 28.39 -9.01
C THR A 134 27.80 28.46 -9.72
N LEU A 135 27.24 29.65 -9.95
CA LEU A 135 26.00 29.80 -10.71
C LEU A 135 26.14 29.39 -12.18
N HIS A 136 27.31 29.60 -12.78
CA HIS A 136 27.59 29.16 -14.15
C HIS A 136 27.74 27.64 -14.25
N ALA A 137 28.40 27.00 -13.28
CA ALA A 137 28.50 25.55 -13.16
C ALA A 137 27.11 24.92 -12.98
N TYR A 138 26.26 25.52 -12.13
CA TYR A 138 24.86 25.13 -11.99
C TYR A 138 24.07 25.22 -13.31
N LYS A 139 24.25 26.31 -14.06
CA LYS A 139 23.64 26.46 -15.40
C LYS A 139 24.08 25.37 -16.38
N LYS A 140 25.32 24.91 -16.28
CA LYS A 140 25.87 23.81 -17.09
C LYS A 140 25.49 22.41 -16.59
N SER A 141 24.75 22.30 -15.48
CA SER A 141 24.45 21.03 -14.80
C SER A 141 25.70 20.31 -14.31
N GLU A 142 26.74 21.06 -13.95
CA GLU A 142 27.91 20.54 -13.23
C GLU A 142 27.64 20.47 -11.72
N ILE A 143 26.66 21.24 -11.23
CA ILE A 143 26.17 21.24 -9.85
C ILE A 143 24.69 20.89 -9.87
N ASP A 144 24.26 19.98 -9.01
CA ASP A 144 22.87 19.58 -8.90
C ASP A 144 22.03 20.54 -8.03
N GLY A 145 20.71 20.41 -8.11
CA GLY A 145 19.79 21.33 -7.41
C GLY A 145 19.85 21.21 -5.88
N ASP A 146 20.14 20.02 -5.38
CA ASP A 146 20.32 19.70 -3.95
C ASP A 146 21.68 20.19 -3.41
N GLU A 147 22.69 20.31 -4.26
CA GLU A 147 24.03 20.79 -3.90
C GLU A 147 24.13 22.32 -3.95
N LEU A 148 23.32 22.98 -4.77
CA LEU A 148 23.44 24.42 -5.03
C LEU A 148 23.44 25.28 -3.75
N THR A 149 22.56 25.00 -2.79
CA THR A 149 22.50 25.79 -1.55
C THR A 149 23.78 25.67 -0.73
N HIS A 150 24.32 24.46 -0.65
CA HIS A 150 25.56 24.18 0.08
C HIS A 150 26.77 24.84 -0.59
N GLU A 151 26.89 24.69 -1.92
CA GLU A 151 27.98 25.29 -2.69
C GLU A 151 28.00 26.82 -2.59
N LEU A 152 26.82 27.45 -2.62
CA LEU A 152 26.68 28.89 -2.39
C LEU A 152 27.02 29.28 -0.95
N ALA A 153 26.69 28.47 0.04
CA ALA A 153 27.00 28.73 1.44
C ALA A 153 28.52 28.71 1.70
N VAL A 154 29.22 27.74 1.10
CA VAL A 154 30.68 27.63 1.14
C VAL A 154 31.32 28.86 0.49
N VAL A 155 30.87 29.25 -0.70
CA VAL A 155 31.40 30.43 -1.41
C VAL A 155 31.17 31.71 -0.61
N LEU A 156 29.97 31.90 -0.05
CA LEU A 156 29.60 33.09 0.69
C LEU A 156 30.08 33.07 2.16
N ASN A 157 30.71 31.97 2.61
CA ASN A 157 31.11 31.72 3.98
C ASN A 157 29.98 32.02 4.98
N THR A 158 28.79 31.50 4.70
CA THR A 158 27.55 31.76 5.45
C THR A 158 26.79 30.47 5.73
N ASP A 159 25.70 30.57 6.48
CA ASP A 159 24.82 29.43 6.79
C ASP A 159 23.86 29.12 5.62
N ASP A 160 23.56 27.83 5.40
CA ASP A 160 22.65 27.37 4.33
C ASP A 160 21.27 28.04 4.43
N GLY A 161 20.77 28.33 5.64
CA GLY A 161 19.51 29.02 5.86
C GLY A 161 19.52 30.45 5.35
N LEU A 162 20.65 31.14 5.38
CA LEU A 162 20.80 32.47 4.78
C LEU A 162 20.87 32.40 3.26
N VAL A 163 21.44 31.33 2.70
CA VAL A 163 21.43 31.09 1.25
C VAL A 163 20.03 30.88 0.70
N VAL A 164 19.15 30.20 1.43
CA VAL A 164 17.74 30.06 1.03
C VAL A 164 17.08 31.43 0.89
N ASN A 165 17.30 32.34 1.86
CA ASN A 165 16.80 33.71 1.77
C ASN A 165 17.43 34.48 0.60
N ILE A 166 18.70 34.24 0.29
CA ILE A 166 19.36 34.83 -0.88
C ILE A 166 18.69 34.34 -2.17
N LEU A 167 18.43 33.05 -2.32
CA LEU A 167 17.76 32.50 -3.49
C LEU A 167 16.34 33.07 -3.65
N GLU A 168 15.61 33.27 -2.55
CA GLU A 168 14.26 33.83 -2.59
C GLU A 168 14.23 35.35 -2.86
N ASP A 169 15.02 36.13 -2.12
CA ASP A 169 14.94 37.60 -2.13
C ASP A 169 15.81 38.26 -3.20
N VAL A 170 16.93 37.61 -3.58
CA VAL A 170 17.93 38.19 -4.49
C VAL A 170 17.80 37.63 -5.91
N PHE A 171 17.41 36.36 -6.04
CA PHE A 171 17.33 35.66 -7.32
C PHE A 171 15.90 35.18 -7.65
N PRO A 172 14.93 36.10 -7.87
CA PRO A 172 13.55 35.75 -8.16
C PRO A 172 13.39 34.84 -9.39
N GLU A 173 14.39 34.81 -10.29
CA GLU A 173 14.43 33.95 -11.46
C GLU A 173 14.25 32.47 -11.13
N PHE A 174 14.65 32.01 -9.94
CA PHE A 174 14.43 30.63 -9.50
C PHE A 174 12.95 30.31 -9.26
N LYS A 175 12.17 31.30 -8.79
CA LYS A 175 10.73 31.15 -8.52
C LYS A 175 9.88 31.30 -9.77
N GLU A 176 10.38 32.06 -10.74
CA GLU A 176 9.70 32.33 -12.01
C GLU A 176 9.88 31.21 -13.06
N LEU A 177 10.67 30.17 -12.75
CA LEU A 177 10.86 29.04 -13.66
C LEU A 177 9.52 28.34 -13.95
N VAL A 178 9.22 28.19 -15.24
CA VAL A 178 8.06 27.43 -15.72
C VAL A 178 8.55 26.13 -16.34
N PRO A 179 7.89 24.99 -16.08
CA PRO A 179 8.26 23.72 -16.71
C PRO A 179 8.14 23.79 -18.24
N GLU A 180 9.20 23.42 -18.93
CA GLU A 180 9.23 23.29 -20.39
C GLU A 180 8.99 21.82 -20.78
N SER A 181 8.00 21.57 -21.65
CA SER A 181 7.69 20.23 -22.13
C SER A 181 8.72 19.75 -23.14
N SER A 182 9.21 18.53 -22.97
CA SER A 182 10.00 17.80 -23.98
C SER A 182 9.08 17.10 -24.99
N ARG A 183 9.67 16.35 -25.93
CA ARG A 183 8.97 15.41 -26.83
C ARG A 183 8.94 13.96 -26.31
N ILE A 184 9.44 13.76 -25.09
CA ILE A 184 9.40 12.47 -24.41
C ILE A 184 8.07 12.34 -23.70
N THR A 185 7.45 11.17 -23.84
CA THR A 185 6.15 10.81 -23.26
C THR A 185 6.29 9.64 -22.30
N LEU A 186 5.30 9.47 -21.42
CA LEU A 186 5.11 8.23 -20.68
C LEU A 186 4.22 7.29 -21.48
N ARG A 187 4.61 6.01 -21.58
CA ARG A 187 3.81 5.00 -22.28
C ARG A 187 2.39 4.90 -21.71
N SER A 188 1.39 4.88 -22.58
CA SER A 188 -0.02 4.63 -22.20
C SER A 188 -0.38 3.16 -22.08
N HIS A 189 0.45 2.28 -22.63
CA HIS A 189 0.36 0.82 -22.55
C HIS A 189 1.72 0.19 -22.89
N MET A 190 1.91 -1.09 -22.55
CA MET A 190 3.19 -1.80 -22.75
C MET A 190 3.61 -1.93 -24.22
N THR A 191 2.65 -1.95 -25.14
CA THR A 191 2.89 -2.09 -26.59
C THR A 191 3.95 -1.14 -27.14
N SER A 192 4.01 0.10 -26.66
CA SER A 192 4.99 1.05 -27.16
C SER A 192 6.43 0.68 -26.81
N GLY A 193 6.64 0.08 -25.64
CA GLY A 193 7.95 -0.48 -25.27
C GLY A 193 8.21 -1.84 -25.92
N TRP A 194 7.17 -2.64 -26.21
CA TRP A 194 7.33 -3.94 -26.86
C TRP A 194 7.90 -3.83 -28.27
N PHE A 195 7.42 -2.90 -29.10
CA PHE A 195 7.96 -2.70 -30.45
C PHE A 195 9.47 -2.38 -30.43
N MET A 196 9.89 -1.46 -29.56
CA MET A 196 11.31 -1.09 -29.39
C MET A 196 12.16 -2.29 -28.94
N SER A 197 11.67 -3.02 -27.94
CA SER A 197 12.37 -4.19 -27.39
C SER A 197 12.50 -5.30 -28.43
N LEU A 198 11.40 -5.58 -29.15
CA LEU A 198 11.36 -6.61 -30.18
C LEU A 198 12.24 -6.27 -31.38
N GLY A 199 12.20 -5.03 -31.86
CA GLY A 199 13.09 -4.56 -32.94
C GLY A 199 14.57 -4.74 -32.61
N ALA A 200 14.95 -4.71 -31.32
CA ALA A 200 16.33 -4.92 -30.89
C ALA A 200 16.73 -6.40 -30.75
N MET A 201 15.78 -7.34 -30.67
CA MET A 201 16.05 -8.73 -30.24
C MET A 201 15.51 -9.85 -31.15
N TRP A 202 14.53 -9.58 -32.01
CA TRP A 202 13.76 -10.64 -32.67
C TRP A 202 14.61 -11.59 -33.54
N ASP A 203 15.67 -11.06 -34.17
CA ASP A 203 16.58 -11.78 -35.06
C ASP A 203 17.79 -12.41 -34.32
N LYS A 204 17.87 -12.21 -33.00
CA LYS A 204 18.99 -12.67 -32.15
C LYS A 204 18.58 -13.75 -31.17
N MET A 205 17.29 -14.08 -31.10
CA MET A 205 16.76 -15.05 -30.16
C MET A 205 16.10 -16.23 -30.89
N PRO A 206 16.11 -17.43 -30.31
CA PRO A 206 15.38 -18.55 -30.87
C PRO A 206 13.87 -18.29 -30.83
N LEU A 207 13.20 -18.66 -31.92
CA LEU A 207 11.75 -18.59 -32.04
C LEU A 207 11.09 -19.88 -31.50
N PRO A 208 9.86 -19.81 -30.96
CA PRO A 208 9.09 -18.60 -30.70
C PRO A 208 9.59 -17.83 -29.46
N ILE A 209 9.59 -16.50 -29.55
CA ILE A 209 9.90 -15.62 -28.42
C ILE A 209 8.63 -15.44 -27.59
N ARG A 210 8.68 -15.78 -26.31
CA ARG A 210 7.57 -15.61 -25.36
C ARG A 210 8.05 -14.74 -24.21
N MET A 211 7.58 -13.49 -24.17
CA MET A 211 8.00 -12.55 -23.13
C MET A 211 6.81 -11.89 -22.47
N PHE A 212 6.93 -11.61 -21.17
CA PHE A 212 5.94 -10.84 -20.42
C PHE A 212 6.60 -9.76 -19.59
N ALA A 213 5.84 -8.72 -19.26
CA ALA A 213 6.24 -7.67 -18.36
C ALA A 213 4.99 -7.17 -17.61
N ILE A 214 5.11 -6.99 -16.30
CA ILE A 214 4.06 -6.41 -15.46
C ILE A 214 4.61 -5.14 -14.86
N ASP A 215 4.12 -4.01 -15.33
CA ASP A 215 4.70 -2.71 -14.97
C ASP A 215 3.72 -1.56 -15.20
N ARG A 216 4.08 -0.39 -14.68
CA ARG A 216 3.26 0.82 -14.73
C ARG A 216 3.10 1.37 -16.15
N CYS A 217 1.93 1.89 -16.42
CA CYS A 217 1.53 2.64 -17.60
C CYS A 217 0.75 3.88 -17.17
N PHE A 218 0.78 4.92 -17.99
CA PHE A 218 0.25 6.23 -17.66
C PHE A 218 -0.68 6.71 -18.76
N ARG A 219 -1.95 6.93 -18.42
CA ARG A 219 -2.96 7.32 -19.38
C ARG A 219 -3.75 8.49 -18.83
N ARG A 220 -3.72 9.60 -19.56
CA ARG A 220 -4.51 10.77 -19.21
C ARG A 220 -5.98 10.45 -19.46
N GLU A 221 -6.76 10.47 -18.39
CA GLU A 221 -8.22 10.45 -18.42
C GLU A 221 -8.71 11.83 -17.96
N GLN A 222 -9.94 12.21 -18.32
CA GLN A 222 -10.48 13.52 -17.91
C GLN A 222 -10.52 13.66 -16.38
N GLU A 223 -10.94 12.60 -15.69
CA GLU A 223 -10.94 12.47 -14.24
C GLU A 223 -10.70 11.01 -13.84
N GLU A 224 -10.11 10.78 -12.66
CA GLU A 224 -10.02 9.43 -12.07
C GLU A 224 -11.39 9.04 -11.49
N GLY A 225 -11.82 7.82 -11.80
CA GLY A 225 -13.13 7.30 -11.41
C GLY A 225 -13.05 5.93 -10.74
N PRO A 226 -14.20 5.32 -10.43
CA PRO A 226 -14.26 4.02 -9.74
C PRO A 226 -13.57 2.87 -10.49
N THR A 227 -13.36 3.01 -11.81
CA THR A 227 -12.81 1.96 -12.67
C THR A 227 -11.53 2.36 -13.42
N ARG A 228 -11.04 3.59 -13.24
CA ARG A 228 -9.90 4.14 -13.99
C ARG A 228 -9.04 5.06 -13.12
N LEU A 229 -7.72 4.84 -13.21
CA LEU A 229 -6.68 5.68 -12.65
C LEU A 229 -5.81 6.24 -13.77
N MET A 230 -5.14 7.37 -13.54
CA MET A 230 -4.18 7.92 -14.50
C MET A 230 -2.89 7.10 -14.56
N THR A 231 -2.56 6.40 -13.47
CA THR A 231 -1.46 5.41 -13.41
C THR A 231 -2.04 4.04 -13.08
N TYR A 232 -1.72 3.04 -13.89
CA TYR A 232 -2.20 1.67 -13.70
C TYR A 232 -1.09 0.67 -14.03
N HIS A 233 -1.27 -0.60 -13.67
CA HIS A 233 -0.35 -1.67 -14.05
C HIS A 233 -0.94 -2.48 -15.20
N SER A 234 -0.12 -2.67 -16.23
CA SER A 234 -0.45 -3.55 -17.35
C SER A 234 0.39 -4.81 -17.22
N ALA A 235 -0.30 -5.94 -17.10
CA ALA A 235 0.29 -7.27 -17.21
C ALA A 235 0.23 -7.72 -18.66
N SER A 236 1.30 -7.44 -19.41
CA SER A 236 1.32 -7.62 -20.86
C SER A 236 2.34 -8.68 -21.28
N CYS A 237 2.06 -9.36 -22.38
CA CYS A 237 2.98 -10.31 -22.98
C CYS A 237 2.97 -10.21 -24.50
N ILE A 238 4.02 -10.76 -25.12
CA ILE A 238 4.14 -10.98 -26.55
C ILE A 238 4.49 -12.44 -26.84
N ILE A 239 3.99 -12.94 -27.97
CA ILE A 239 4.49 -14.16 -28.61
C ILE A 239 4.88 -13.79 -30.04
N ALA A 240 6.16 -13.88 -30.37
CA ALA A 240 6.67 -13.66 -31.73
C ALA A 240 7.16 -14.99 -32.32
N GLY A 241 6.63 -15.38 -33.47
CA GLY A 241 6.91 -16.69 -34.04
C GLY A 241 6.17 -16.95 -35.35
N GLU A 242 6.69 -17.91 -36.12
CA GLU A 242 5.99 -18.42 -37.30
C GLU A 242 4.72 -19.16 -36.88
N GLY A 243 3.61 -18.92 -37.57
CA GLY A 243 2.33 -19.56 -37.28
C GLY A 243 1.56 -19.01 -36.07
N VAL A 244 2.06 -17.97 -35.40
CA VAL A 244 1.34 -17.30 -34.30
C VAL A 244 0.06 -16.62 -34.82
N SER A 245 -1.03 -16.76 -34.06
CA SER A 245 -2.35 -16.29 -34.43
C SER A 245 -3.15 -15.75 -33.23
N VAL A 246 -4.38 -15.29 -33.50
CA VAL A 246 -5.34 -14.85 -32.47
C VAL A 246 -5.69 -15.97 -31.49
N GLU A 247 -5.60 -17.24 -31.90
CA GLU A 247 -5.85 -18.39 -31.02
C GLU A 247 -4.81 -18.49 -29.89
N ASP A 248 -3.57 -18.08 -30.14
CA ASP A 248 -2.55 -18.00 -29.09
C ASP A 248 -2.94 -16.95 -28.03
N GLY A 249 -3.52 -15.82 -28.45
CA GLY A 249 -4.04 -14.81 -27.54
C GLY A 249 -5.19 -15.33 -26.66
N LYS A 250 -6.10 -16.11 -27.24
CA LYS A 250 -7.17 -16.78 -26.48
C LYS A 250 -6.61 -17.81 -25.49
N ALA A 251 -5.65 -18.62 -25.91
CA ALA A 251 -5.02 -19.62 -25.06
C ALA A 251 -4.30 -18.97 -23.87
N VAL A 252 -3.57 -17.87 -24.11
CA VAL A 252 -2.91 -17.11 -23.05
C VAL A 252 -3.91 -16.48 -22.10
N ALA A 253 -4.96 -15.82 -22.62
CA ALA A 253 -6.00 -15.23 -21.79
C ALA A 253 -6.68 -16.27 -20.90
N ALA A 254 -7.04 -17.44 -21.46
CA ALA A 254 -7.64 -18.54 -20.71
C ALA A 254 -6.70 -19.09 -19.62
N GLY A 255 -5.40 -19.26 -19.94
CA GLY A 255 -4.39 -19.69 -18.98
C GLY A 255 -4.22 -18.73 -17.80
N LEU A 256 -4.17 -17.43 -18.09
CA LEU A 256 -4.07 -16.39 -17.04
C LEU A 256 -5.33 -16.33 -16.18
N LEU A 257 -6.51 -16.28 -16.78
CA LEU A 257 -7.77 -16.15 -16.04
C LEU A 257 -8.07 -17.39 -15.20
N SER A 258 -7.79 -18.59 -15.70
CA SER A 258 -7.97 -19.83 -14.93
C SER A 258 -7.06 -19.91 -13.70
N ALA A 259 -5.85 -19.33 -13.74
CA ALA A 259 -4.97 -19.24 -12.57
C ALA A 259 -5.54 -18.36 -11.43
N PHE A 260 -6.53 -17.52 -11.75
CA PHE A 260 -7.30 -16.73 -10.79
C PHE A 260 -8.67 -17.34 -10.45
N GLY A 261 -8.97 -18.53 -10.94
CA GLY A 261 -10.21 -19.26 -10.66
C GLY A 261 -11.39 -18.82 -11.54
N PHE A 262 -11.15 -18.01 -12.58
CA PHE A 262 -12.20 -17.63 -13.52
C PHE A 262 -12.50 -18.78 -14.49
N THR A 263 -13.76 -19.20 -14.52
CA THR A 263 -14.27 -20.22 -15.46
C THR A 263 -15.15 -19.63 -16.57
N ASP A 264 -15.78 -18.47 -16.30
CA ASP A 264 -16.70 -17.81 -17.21
C ASP A 264 -16.07 -16.53 -17.78
N PHE A 265 -15.50 -16.62 -18.98
CA PHE A 265 -15.00 -15.49 -19.74
C PHE A 265 -15.44 -15.56 -21.22
N GLU A 266 -15.59 -14.40 -21.84
CA GLU A 266 -16.01 -14.26 -23.23
C GLU A 266 -15.01 -13.45 -24.03
N PHE A 267 -14.82 -13.84 -25.29
CA PHE A 267 -14.03 -13.09 -26.27
C PHE A 267 -14.96 -12.31 -27.17
N ARG A 268 -14.75 -11.00 -27.29
CA ARG A 268 -15.55 -10.11 -28.14
C ARG A 268 -14.64 -9.31 -29.06
N PRO A 269 -14.96 -9.16 -30.36
CA PRO A 269 -14.21 -8.25 -31.23
C PRO A 269 -14.23 -6.81 -30.70
N ASP A 270 -13.10 -6.09 -30.77
CA ASP A 270 -13.04 -4.68 -30.38
C ASP A 270 -13.40 -3.77 -31.57
N ASP A 271 -14.40 -2.91 -31.40
CA ASP A 271 -14.84 -1.95 -32.42
C ASP A 271 -13.78 -0.87 -32.71
N LYS A 272 -12.84 -0.61 -31.78
CA LYS A 272 -11.83 0.44 -31.93
C LYS A 272 -10.87 0.21 -33.10
N ARG A 273 -10.65 -1.06 -33.51
CA ARG A 273 -9.80 -1.46 -34.66
C ARG A 273 -8.53 -0.59 -34.81
N SER A 274 -7.74 -0.54 -33.73
CA SER A 274 -6.55 0.31 -33.62
C SER A 274 -5.52 -0.03 -34.68
N LYS A 275 -4.85 0.97 -35.27
CA LYS A 275 -4.01 0.76 -36.48
C LYS A 275 -2.73 -0.03 -36.25
N TYR A 276 -2.30 -0.18 -35.00
CA TYR A 276 -1.15 -1.02 -34.64
C TYR A 276 -1.47 -2.52 -34.61
N TYR A 277 -2.74 -2.92 -34.70
CA TYR A 277 -3.16 -4.30 -34.87
C TYR A 277 -3.59 -4.60 -36.31
N ILE A 278 -3.45 -5.86 -36.73
CA ILE A 278 -4.04 -6.37 -37.96
C ILE A 278 -5.57 -6.22 -37.85
N PRO A 279 -6.27 -5.76 -38.89
CA PRO A 279 -7.72 -5.68 -38.90
C PRO A 279 -8.38 -6.99 -38.42
N ASP A 280 -9.43 -6.86 -37.61
CA ASP A 280 -10.23 -7.98 -37.07
C ASP A 280 -9.49 -8.96 -36.14
N THR A 281 -8.26 -8.63 -35.72
CA THR A 281 -7.53 -9.43 -34.71
C THR A 281 -7.66 -8.90 -33.29
N GLN A 282 -8.01 -7.62 -33.13
CA GLN A 282 -8.18 -6.99 -31.83
C GLN A 282 -9.42 -7.56 -31.12
N THR A 283 -9.20 -8.20 -29.98
CA THR A 283 -10.21 -8.93 -29.21
C THR A 283 -10.17 -8.49 -27.76
N GLU A 284 -11.32 -8.08 -27.22
CA GLU A 284 -11.55 -7.82 -25.81
C GLU A 284 -11.92 -9.12 -25.10
N VAL A 285 -11.42 -9.29 -23.87
CA VAL A 285 -11.69 -10.43 -22.99
C VAL A 285 -12.53 -9.91 -21.83
N TYR A 286 -13.74 -10.44 -21.67
CA TYR A 286 -14.64 -10.10 -20.59
C TYR A 286 -14.70 -11.21 -19.55
N ALA A 287 -14.65 -10.86 -18.27
CA ALA A 287 -14.89 -11.78 -17.15
C ALA A 287 -16.04 -11.26 -16.28
N LYS A 288 -16.76 -12.17 -15.63
CA LYS A 288 -17.91 -11.80 -14.81
C LYS A 288 -17.49 -11.40 -13.39
N HIS A 289 -17.71 -10.14 -13.04
CA HIS A 289 -17.60 -9.59 -11.69
C HIS A 289 -18.89 -9.84 -10.88
N PRO A 290 -18.83 -10.25 -9.59
CA PRO A 290 -20.01 -10.50 -8.77
C PRO A 290 -20.99 -9.32 -8.70
N THR A 291 -20.48 -8.10 -8.45
CA THR A 291 -21.25 -6.85 -8.37
C THR A 291 -21.49 -6.14 -9.72
N HIS A 292 -20.45 -6.00 -10.55
CA HIS A 292 -20.50 -5.16 -11.77
C HIS A 292 -20.92 -5.89 -13.06
N GLY A 293 -21.20 -7.19 -13.02
CA GLY A 293 -21.55 -7.97 -14.21
C GLY A 293 -20.34 -8.24 -15.10
N TRP A 294 -20.49 -8.21 -16.43
CA TRP A 294 -19.37 -8.48 -17.35
C TRP A 294 -18.44 -7.28 -17.45
N VAL A 295 -17.18 -7.48 -17.09
CA VAL A 295 -16.14 -6.43 -17.10
C VAL A 295 -15.01 -6.89 -18.03
N GLU A 296 -14.57 -6.01 -18.93
CA GLU A 296 -13.40 -6.24 -19.78
C GLU A 296 -12.16 -6.39 -18.90
N VAL A 297 -11.42 -7.48 -18.92
CA VAL A 297 -10.22 -7.69 -18.08
C VAL A 297 -8.92 -7.61 -18.86
N ALA A 298 -8.95 -7.95 -20.14
CA ALA A 298 -7.79 -7.93 -21.02
C ALA A 298 -8.18 -7.59 -22.45
N THR A 299 -7.20 -7.19 -23.25
CA THR A 299 -7.34 -7.00 -24.69
C THR A 299 -6.11 -7.62 -25.35
N PHE A 300 -6.28 -8.28 -26.48
CA PHE A 300 -5.16 -8.83 -27.25
C PHE A 300 -5.38 -8.64 -28.75
N GLY A 301 -4.33 -8.85 -29.53
CA GLY A 301 -4.40 -8.81 -30.99
C GLY A 301 -3.06 -9.16 -31.65
N MET A 302 -3.05 -9.17 -32.97
CA MET A 302 -1.84 -9.42 -33.77
C MET A 302 -1.28 -8.10 -34.26
N TYR A 303 -0.01 -7.79 -33.97
CA TYR A 303 0.58 -6.53 -34.44
C TYR A 303 0.58 -6.43 -35.97
N SER A 304 0.26 -5.23 -36.46
CA SER A 304 0.22 -4.92 -37.88
C SER A 304 1.63 -5.04 -38.49
N PRO A 305 1.78 -5.73 -39.64
CA PRO A 305 3.05 -5.77 -40.38
C PRO A 305 3.59 -4.38 -40.72
N HIS A 306 2.71 -3.39 -40.90
CA HIS A 306 3.13 -1.99 -41.11
C HIS A 306 3.92 -1.46 -39.90
N SER A 307 3.38 -1.63 -38.70
CA SER A 307 4.03 -1.18 -37.46
C SER A 307 5.28 -2.01 -37.17
N LEU A 308 5.25 -3.32 -37.40
CA LEU A 308 6.41 -4.21 -37.22
C LEU A 308 7.57 -3.84 -38.15
N ALA A 309 7.28 -3.55 -39.42
CA ALA A 309 8.28 -3.16 -40.41
C ALA A 309 9.03 -1.87 -40.03
N ALA A 310 8.38 -0.94 -39.32
CA ALA A 310 9.03 0.28 -38.82
C ALA A 310 10.15 0.02 -37.79
N TYR A 311 10.21 -1.19 -37.23
CA TYR A 311 11.23 -1.66 -36.30
C TYR A 311 12.09 -2.78 -36.89
N GLY A 312 11.95 -3.07 -38.20
CA GLY A 312 12.68 -4.15 -38.87
C GLY A 312 12.28 -5.55 -38.41
N VAL A 313 11.09 -5.72 -37.83
CA VAL A 313 10.58 -7.02 -37.38
C VAL A 313 9.82 -7.69 -38.52
N GLU A 314 10.25 -8.89 -38.91
CA GLU A 314 9.71 -9.60 -40.09
C GLU A 314 8.86 -10.83 -39.73
N ILE A 315 8.42 -10.93 -38.46
CA ILE A 315 7.68 -12.08 -37.96
C ILE A 315 6.33 -11.67 -37.33
N PRO A 316 5.27 -12.51 -37.42
CA PRO A 316 4.02 -12.26 -36.72
C PRO A 316 4.21 -12.20 -35.19
N VAL A 317 3.47 -11.29 -34.56
CA VAL A 317 3.53 -11.06 -33.11
C VAL A 317 2.12 -10.94 -32.56
N MET A 318 1.76 -11.81 -31.63
CA MET A 318 0.59 -11.66 -30.78
C MET A 318 0.98 -10.86 -29.55
N ASN A 319 0.14 -9.89 -29.16
CA ASN A 319 0.26 -9.17 -27.90
C ASN A 319 -1.03 -9.29 -27.10
N LEU A 320 -0.90 -9.50 -25.80
CA LEU A 320 -2.00 -9.41 -24.84
C LEU A 320 -1.64 -8.39 -23.75
N GLY A 321 -2.62 -7.62 -23.30
CA GLY A 321 -2.52 -6.73 -22.16
C GLY A 321 -3.68 -6.93 -21.21
N LEU A 322 -3.38 -7.23 -19.94
CA LEU A 322 -4.36 -7.36 -18.87
C LEU A 322 -4.22 -6.17 -17.90
N GLY A 323 -5.35 -5.58 -17.50
CA GLY A 323 -5.38 -4.53 -16.49
C GLY A 323 -5.34 -5.12 -15.08
N VAL A 324 -4.23 -4.96 -14.36
CA VAL A 324 -4.01 -5.59 -13.05
C VAL A 324 -5.03 -5.12 -12.03
N GLU A 325 -5.23 -3.80 -11.92
CA GLU A 325 -6.16 -3.22 -10.95
C GLU A 325 -7.58 -3.75 -11.16
N ARG A 326 -7.97 -3.95 -12.41
CA ARG A 326 -9.31 -4.44 -12.74
C ARG A 326 -9.49 -5.91 -12.36
N LEU A 327 -8.46 -6.73 -12.58
CA LEU A 327 -8.46 -8.11 -12.09
C LEU A 327 -8.50 -8.17 -10.55
N ALA A 328 -7.71 -7.32 -9.90
CA ALA A 328 -7.70 -7.21 -8.44
C ALA A 328 -9.07 -6.77 -7.90
N MET A 329 -9.77 -5.84 -8.56
CA MET A 329 -11.13 -5.46 -8.15
C MET A 329 -12.06 -6.66 -8.14
N ILE A 330 -12.01 -7.51 -9.17
CA ILE A 330 -12.86 -8.70 -9.23
C ILE A 330 -12.46 -9.71 -8.15
N GLU A 331 -11.17 -9.96 -7.97
CA GLU A 331 -10.63 -10.91 -6.98
C GLU A 331 -11.00 -10.52 -5.53
N TYR A 332 -10.93 -9.22 -5.21
CA TYR A 332 -11.16 -8.69 -3.88
C TYR A 332 -12.58 -8.15 -3.68
N GLY A 333 -13.44 -8.22 -4.69
CA GLY A 333 -14.81 -7.69 -4.66
C GLY A 333 -14.87 -6.18 -4.42
N ALA A 334 -13.88 -5.42 -4.90
CA ALA A 334 -13.79 -3.99 -4.69
C ALA A 334 -14.62 -3.23 -5.73
N GLU A 335 -15.42 -2.25 -5.26
CA GLU A 335 -16.30 -1.43 -6.13
C GLU A 335 -15.61 -0.17 -6.66
N ASP A 336 -14.54 0.28 -5.99
CA ASP A 336 -13.78 1.49 -6.35
C ASP A 336 -12.28 1.19 -6.36
N VAL A 337 -11.67 1.30 -7.55
CA VAL A 337 -10.24 1.08 -7.77
C VAL A 337 -9.36 2.01 -6.91
N ARG A 338 -9.82 3.24 -6.64
CA ARG A 338 -9.08 4.24 -5.86
C ARG A 338 -9.02 3.80 -4.39
N ALA A 339 -10.16 3.34 -3.85
CA ALA A 339 -10.25 2.84 -2.49
C ALA A 339 -9.43 1.56 -2.28
N MET A 340 -9.43 0.67 -3.28
CA MET A 340 -8.61 -0.56 -3.24
C MET A 340 -7.11 -0.26 -3.34
N THR A 341 -6.71 0.69 -4.19
CA THR A 341 -5.30 1.00 -4.47
C THR A 341 -4.69 1.95 -3.45
N HIS A 342 -5.49 2.85 -2.88
CA HIS A 342 -5.04 3.83 -1.91
C HIS A 342 -5.97 3.89 -0.69
N PRO A 343 -6.14 2.78 0.04
CA PRO A 343 -7.13 2.68 1.12
C PRO A 343 -6.97 3.74 2.19
N GLN A 344 -5.74 4.22 2.45
CA GLN A 344 -5.45 5.25 3.46
C GLN A 344 -6.15 6.60 3.22
N PHE A 345 -6.62 6.89 2.00
CA PHE A 345 -7.36 8.12 1.68
C PHE A 345 -8.88 7.94 1.79
N PHE A 346 -9.35 6.74 2.16
CA PHE A 346 -10.75 6.40 2.28
C PHE A 346 -11.09 5.99 3.72
N PRO A 347 -12.36 6.14 4.14
CA PRO A 347 -12.80 5.69 5.46
C PRO A 347 -12.45 4.22 5.70
N GLN A 348 -11.70 3.96 6.77
CA GLN A 348 -11.36 2.60 7.16
C GLN A 348 -12.57 1.92 7.79
N THR A 349 -12.83 0.69 7.38
CA THR A 349 -13.82 -0.17 8.01
C THR A 349 -13.11 -1.12 8.96
N PHE A 350 -13.62 -1.24 10.17
CA PHE A 350 -13.10 -2.16 11.18
C PHE A 350 -14.13 -3.24 11.43
N SER A 351 -13.67 -4.49 11.50
CA SER A 351 -14.51 -5.59 11.97
C SER A 351 -14.85 -5.43 13.45
N ASP A 352 -15.94 -6.03 13.89
CA ASP A 352 -16.33 -6.05 15.32
C ASP A 352 -15.20 -6.61 16.20
N LEU A 353 -14.42 -7.56 15.70
CA LEU A 353 -13.26 -8.10 16.39
C LEU A 353 -12.10 -7.08 16.50
N GLU A 354 -11.85 -6.29 15.45
CA GLU A 354 -10.85 -5.21 15.50
C GLU A 354 -11.27 -4.09 16.46
N LEU A 355 -12.56 -3.77 16.51
CA LEU A 355 -13.11 -2.84 17.50
C LEU A 355 -13.02 -3.39 18.92
N ALA A 356 -13.39 -4.66 19.15
CA ALA A 356 -13.31 -5.32 20.46
C ALA A 356 -11.86 -5.39 20.97
N ARG A 357 -10.89 -5.54 20.07
CA ARG A 357 -9.45 -5.46 20.38
C ARG A 357 -9.02 -4.08 20.87
N ALA A 358 -9.64 -3.02 20.36
CA ALA A 358 -9.31 -1.65 20.75
C ALA A 358 -9.92 -1.26 22.10
N VAL A 359 -10.90 -2.01 22.61
CA VAL A 359 -11.48 -1.77 23.94
C VAL A 359 -10.55 -2.30 25.03
N SER A 360 -9.96 -1.40 25.81
CA SER A 360 -9.07 -1.70 26.95
C SER A 360 -9.49 -0.97 28.22
N LEU A 361 -8.91 -1.38 29.35
CA LEU A 361 -9.01 -0.61 30.59
C LEU A 361 -8.21 0.68 30.45
N LYS A 362 -8.75 1.79 30.97
CA LYS A 362 -8.02 3.06 31.07
C LYS A 362 -6.86 2.96 32.06
N GLU A 363 -7.10 2.27 33.16
CA GLU A 363 -6.13 2.06 34.23
C GLU A 363 -6.09 0.56 34.56
N GLU A 364 -4.88 0.02 34.65
CA GLU A 364 -4.63 -1.38 34.95
C GLU A 364 -3.41 -1.49 35.88
N PRO A 365 -3.42 -2.37 36.90
CA PRO A 365 -2.27 -2.57 37.77
C PRO A 365 -1.01 -2.99 36.99
N ARG A 366 0.13 -2.35 37.29
CA ARG A 366 1.41 -2.61 36.62
C ARG A 366 2.23 -3.73 37.26
N THR A 367 1.84 -4.19 38.44
CA THR A 367 2.53 -5.25 39.19
C THR A 367 1.66 -6.50 39.24
N GLN A 368 2.30 -7.68 39.22
CA GLN A 368 1.57 -8.95 39.31
C GLN A 368 0.70 -9.02 40.57
N ILE A 369 1.24 -8.56 41.71
CA ILE A 369 0.49 -8.48 42.97
C ILE A 369 -0.75 -7.60 42.83
N GLY A 370 -0.65 -6.45 42.13
CA GLY A 370 -1.79 -5.59 41.88
C GLY A 370 -2.84 -6.25 40.98
N VAL A 371 -2.41 -7.01 39.97
CA VAL A 371 -3.31 -7.79 39.09
C VAL A 371 -4.04 -8.87 39.90
N ASP A 372 -3.33 -9.55 40.81
CA ASP A 372 -3.92 -10.58 41.67
C ASP A 372 -4.90 -9.98 42.70
N ILE A 373 -4.58 -8.81 43.29
CA ILE A 373 -5.49 -8.06 44.17
C ILE A 373 -6.76 -7.67 43.41
N ALA A 374 -6.63 -7.13 42.19
CA ALA A 374 -7.78 -6.75 41.37
C ALA A 374 -8.66 -7.96 41.01
N ALA A 375 -8.05 -9.10 40.70
CA ALA A 375 -8.77 -10.35 40.44
C ALA A 375 -9.50 -10.86 41.70
N ALA A 376 -8.88 -10.75 42.88
CA ALA A 376 -9.49 -11.13 44.16
C ALA A 376 -10.69 -10.23 44.52
N ILE A 377 -10.56 -8.91 44.31
CA ILE A 377 -11.66 -7.95 44.47
C ILE A 377 -12.83 -8.31 43.55
N ALA A 378 -12.57 -8.51 42.25
CA ALA A 378 -13.60 -8.84 41.28
C ALA A 378 -14.29 -10.19 41.57
N LYS A 379 -13.52 -11.18 42.04
CA LYS A 379 -14.05 -12.49 42.46
C LYS A 379 -14.98 -12.35 43.67
N THR A 380 -14.52 -11.69 44.72
CA THR A 380 -15.29 -11.49 45.96
C THR A 380 -16.58 -10.71 45.69
N ALA A 381 -16.50 -9.66 44.86
CA ALA A 381 -17.65 -8.88 44.44
C ALA A 381 -18.70 -9.72 43.68
N ARG A 382 -18.26 -10.67 42.83
CA ARG A 382 -19.17 -11.58 42.10
C ARG A 382 -19.78 -12.66 43.00
N GLU A 383 -19.03 -13.17 43.97
CA GLU A 383 -19.50 -14.22 44.89
C GLU A 383 -20.57 -13.68 45.87
N HIS A 384 -20.46 -12.41 46.26
CA HIS A 384 -21.35 -11.76 47.23
C HIS A 384 -22.26 -10.69 46.60
N PHE A 385 -22.44 -10.70 45.27
CA PHE A 385 -23.06 -9.59 44.53
C PHE A 385 -24.46 -9.19 45.01
N ASP A 386 -25.24 -10.13 45.55
CA ASP A 386 -26.61 -9.93 45.99
C ASP A 386 -26.79 -9.76 47.50
N ALA A 387 -25.68 -9.68 48.25
CA ALA A 387 -25.70 -9.51 49.70
C ALA A 387 -26.43 -8.21 50.08
N PRO A 388 -27.40 -8.25 51.03
CA PRO A 388 -28.12 -7.07 51.48
C PRO A 388 -27.18 -6.14 52.26
N SER A 389 -27.26 -4.84 51.97
CA SER A 389 -26.46 -3.81 52.64
C SER A 389 -27.08 -3.35 53.98
N PRO A 390 -26.28 -2.83 54.94
CA PRO A 390 -24.81 -2.64 54.87
C PRO A 390 -24.04 -3.95 54.98
N CYS A 391 -22.97 -4.11 54.20
CA CYS A 391 -22.15 -5.33 54.19
C CYS A 391 -20.68 -5.05 53.85
N GLU A 392 -19.76 -5.88 54.35
CA GLU A 392 -18.31 -5.78 54.11
C GLU A 392 -17.72 -7.20 53.98
N PHE A 393 -16.89 -7.40 52.95
CA PHE A 393 -16.20 -8.66 52.68
C PHE A 393 -14.71 -8.41 52.41
N LEU A 394 -13.85 -9.17 53.09
CA LEU A 394 -12.41 -9.15 52.83
C LEU A 394 -12.11 -9.88 51.51
N ALA A 395 -11.57 -9.18 50.52
CA ALA A 395 -11.19 -9.75 49.24
C ALA A 395 -9.80 -10.40 49.26
N CYS A 396 -8.82 -9.73 49.87
CA CYS A 396 -7.48 -10.30 50.05
C CYS A 396 -6.70 -9.58 51.17
N ASP A 397 -5.69 -10.28 51.69
CA ASP A 397 -4.71 -9.77 52.65
C ASP A 397 -3.32 -10.20 52.16
N VAL A 398 -2.57 -9.26 51.60
CA VAL A 398 -1.33 -9.52 50.86
C VAL A 398 -0.19 -8.69 51.44
N ASP A 399 0.97 -9.32 51.64
CA ASP A 399 2.22 -8.63 51.95
C ASP A 399 2.87 -8.17 50.64
N MET A 400 2.98 -6.85 50.44
CA MET A 400 3.58 -6.23 49.26
C MET A 400 5.12 -6.19 49.35
N GLY A 401 5.70 -6.67 50.45
CA GLY A 401 7.10 -6.54 50.77
C GLY A 401 7.44 -5.21 51.45
N PHE A 402 8.69 -5.07 51.90
CA PHE A 402 9.22 -3.88 52.58
C PHE A 402 8.40 -3.42 53.80
N GLY A 403 7.72 -4.35 54.47
CA GLY A 403 6.88 -4.06 55.65
C GLY A 403 5.52 -3.43 55.32
N CYS A 404 5.11 -3.42 54.05
CA CYS A 404 3.80 -2.92 53.63
C CYS A 404 2.83 -4.08 53.41
N ARG A 405 1.82 -4.18 54.27
CA ARG A 405 0.74 -5.17 54.16
C ARG A 405 -0.55 -4.47 53.76
N VAL A 406 -1.23 -5.01 52.74
CA VAL A 406 -2.43 -4.41 52.16
C VAL A 406 -3.59 -5.39 52.34
N LYS A 407 -4.71 -4.87 52.86
CA LYS A 407 -5.99 -5.57 52.91
C LYS A 407 -6.98 -4.85 52.00
N ALA A 408 -7.59 -5.57 51.09
CA ALA A 408 -8.62 -5.04 50.21
C ALA A 408 -10.00 -5.59 50.63
N TYR A 409 -10.99 -4.72 50.70
CA TYR A 409 -12.36 -5.04 51.09
C TYR A 409 -13.33 -4.59 49.98
N VAL A 410 -14.45 -5.29 49.85
CA VAL A 410 -15.59 -4.90 49.03
C VAL A 410 -16.78 -4.70 49.97
N TYR A 411 -17.41 -3.53 49.93
CA TYR A 411 -18.44 -3.14 50.89
C TYR A 411 -19.49 -2.23 50.25
N GLU A 412 -20.66 -2.14 50.90
CA GLU A 412 -21.73 -1.19 50.61
C GLU A 412 -22.27 -0.67 51.94
N ASP A 413 -22.29 0.65 52.10
CA ASP A 413 -22.67 1.34 53.35
C ASP A 413 -24.14 1.77 53.35
N GLU A 414 -24.73 2.03 52.17
CA GLU A 414 -26.11 2.53 52.07
C GLU A 414 -27.12 1.45 52.47
N GLU A 415 -28.08 1.77 53.35
CA GLU A 415 -29.12 0.83 53.75
C GLU A 415 -30.15 0.61 52.62
N ASN A 416 -30.74 -0.60 52.56
CA ASN A 416 -31.76 -1.02 51.58
C ASN A 416 -31.25 -1.14 50.12
N SER A 417 -29.96 -1.46 49.94
CA SER A 417 -29.35 -1.80 48.66
C SER A 417 -28.77 -3.23 48.69
N LYS A 418 -27.98 -3.56 47.66
CA LYS A 418 -27.16 -4.77 47.57
C LYS A 418 -25.70 -4.39 47.39
N LEU A 419 -24.78 -5.32 47.66
CA LEU A 419 -23.33 -5.10 47.48
C LEU A 419 -22.97 -4.54 46.10
N LEU A 420 -23.59 -5.06 45.03
CA LEU A 420 -23.39 -4.56 43.67
C LEU A 420 -24.69 -4.01 43.08
N GLY A 421 -24.57 -2.86 42.40
CA GLY A 421 -25.66 -2.31 41.59
C GLY A 421 -26.05 -3.25 40.43
N PRO A 422 -27.29 -3.11 39.89
CA PRO A 422 -27.86 -4.07 38.94
C PRO A 422 -27.12 -4.17 37.60
N ALA A 423 -26.30 -3.18 37.25
CA ALA A 423 -25.52 -3.16 36.01
C ALA A 423 -24.02 -3.47 36.21
N ALA A 424 -23.58 -3.74 37.44
CA ALA A 424 -22.16 -3.94 37.76
C ALA A 424 -21.55 -5.18 37.11
N LEU A 425 -22.38 -6.15 36.73
CA LEU A 425 -21.99 -7.41 36.09
C LEU A 425 -22.23 -7.41 34.57
N ASN A 426 -22.49 -6.25 33.96
CA ASN A 426 -22.61 -6.17 32.52
C ASN A 426 -21.27 -6.42 31.85
N ASP A 427 -21.28 -7.18 30.76
CA ASP A 427 -20.13 -7.39 29.90
C ASP A 427 -20.15 -6.42 28.71
N VAL A 428 -18.97 -6.04 28.24
CA VAL A 428 -18.82 -5.17 27.06
C VAL A 428 -18.69 -6.03 25.81
N PHE A 429 -19.64 -5.87 24.89
CA PHE A 429 -19.66 -6.53 23.59
C PHE A 429 -19.46 -5.52 22.47
N VAL A 430 -19.01 -6.01 21.32
CA VAL A 430 -19.05 -5.29 20.06
C VAL A 430 -19.89 -6.07 19.07
N SER A 431 -20.90 -5.42 18.50
CA SER A 431 -21.83 -6.03 17.55
C SER A 431 -22.30 -4.97 16.56
N GLU A 432 -22.21 -5.28 15.27
CA GLU A 432 -22.62 -4.39 14.17
C GLU A 432 -21.97 -3.00 14.28
N GLY A 433 -20.68 -2.94 14.62
CA GLY A 433 -19.92 -1.71 14.78
C GLY A 433 -20.22 -0.90 16.04
N LYS A 434 -21.04 -1.41 16.97
CA LYS A 434 -21.43 -0.71 18.20
C LYS A 434 -20.81 -1.35 19.43
N ILE A 435 -20.38 -0.53 20.39
CA ILE A 435 -19.91 -0.98 21.70
C ILE A 435 -21.09 -0.96 22.67
N LEU A 436 -21.42 -2.11 23.25
CA LEU A 436 -22.61 -2.31 24.07
C LEU A 436 -22.23 -2.87 25.44
N GLY A 437 -22.82 -2.36 26.52
CA GLY A 437 -22.73 -2.96 27.86
C GLY A 437 -23.99 -3.76 28.15
N LEU A 438 -23.91 -5.09 28.11
CA LEU A 438 -25.09 -5.97 28.15
C LEU A 438 -25.08 -6.86 29.41
N PRO A 439 -26.23 -7.00 30.11
CA PRO A 439 -26.36 -7.98 31.19
C PRO A 439 -26.51 -9.39 30.63
N ASP A 440 -26.13 -10.40 31.43
CA ASP A 440 -26.39 -11.81 31.12
C ASP A 440 -27.88 -12.15 31.34
N THR A 441 -28.72 -11.79 30.36
CA THR A 441 -30.16 -12.09 30.37
C THR A 441 -30.63 -12.62 29.01
N PRO A 442 -31.70 -13.44 28.98
CA PRO A 442 -32.23 -14.01 27.74
C PRO A 442 -32.61 -12.96 26.68
N SER A 443 -33.02 -11.77 27.11
CA SER A 443 -33.43 -10.67 26.22
C SER A 443 -32.31 -10.15 25.31
N TYR A 444 -31.05 -10.32 25.71
CA TYR A 444 -29.87 -9.86 24.96
C TYR A 444 -29.04 -11.00 24.35
N LYS A 445 -29.55 -12.24 24.39
CA LYS A 445 -28.82 -13.42 23.92
C LYS A 445 -28.37 -13.26 22.45
N LYS A 446 -29.25 -12.74 21.59
CA LYS A 446 -28.96 -12.54 20.16
C LYS A 446 -27.81 -11.57 19.89
N GLN A 447 -27.59 -10.58 20.76
CA GLN A 447 -26.52 -9.60 20.61
C GLN A 447 -25.19 -10.07 21.23
N ARG A 448 -25.23 -11.15 22.05
CA ARG A 448 -24.07 -11.77 22.67
C ARG A 448 -23.52 -12.94 21.85
N ASP A 449 -24.41 -13.70 21.21
CA ASP A 449 -24.11 -14.76 20.24
C ASP A 449 -23.74 -14.17 18.87
#